data_AF-A0A0K1W1V0-F1
#
_entry.id   AF-A0A0K1W1V0-F1
#
_cell.length_a   1.000
_cell.length_b   1.000
_cell.length_c   1.000
_cell.angle_alpha   90.00
_cell.angle_beta   90.00
_cell.angle_gamma   90.00
#
_symmetry.space_group_name_H-M   'P 1'
#
loop_
_entity.id
_entity.type
_entity.pdbx_description
1 polymer ?
#
loop_
_entity_poly.entity_id
_entity_poly.type
_entity_poly.pdbx_seq_one_letter_code
_entity_poly.pdbx_strand_id
1 'polypeptide(L)'
;MRILPHELLKYAPDNTLTALRKEFGMYDYCLNVNPNNRAMQPFLDLGRNYFNLLLSFWIKEMKSRNHYVNSFHLCYSINNDFVDVTTDEYLLLECIIQWDLKQFIPYNTVKSWFEIANLFITIDLDQYNFFCEYYKENYMGINDKGKLKPKQLDIIKVIDFIKNNINNK
;
A
#
# COMPACT_ATOMS: atom_id res chain seq x y z
N MET A 1 -0.88 1.78 -9.92
CA MET A 1 -1.11 1.85 -8.46
C MET A 1 0.10 1.16 -7.84
N ARG A 2 0.16 0.89 -6.55
CA ARG A 2 1.11 -0.11 -6.05
C ARG A 2 0.31 -1.14 -5.27
N ILE A 3 0.99 -2.20 -4.92
CA ILE A 3 0.59 -3.13 -3.89
C ILE A 3 0.12 -2.37 -2.66
N LEU A 4 -1.03 -2.76 -2.14
CA LEU A 4 -1.54 -2.26 -0.88
C LEU A 4 -1.27 -3.33 0.19
N PRO A 5 -0.77 -2.97 1.37
CA PRO A 5 -0.73 -3.88 2.50
C PRO A 5 -2.10 -4.49 2.82
N HIS A 6 -2.12 -5.76 3.20
CA HIS A 6 -3.36 -6.50 3.41
C HIS A 6 -4.22 -5.89 4.53
N GLU A 7 -3.58 -5.24 5.51
CA GLU A 7 -4.18 -4.53 6.63
C GLU A 7 -5.07 -3.36 6.19
N LEU A 8 -4.76 -2.76 5.04
CA LEU A 8 -5.48 -1.61 4.49
C LEU A 8 -6.59 -2.00 3.50
N LEU A 9 -6.69 -3.27 3.08
CA LEU A 9 -7.67 -3.72 2.08
C LEU A 9 -9.11 -3.41 2.49
N LYS A 10 -9.45 -3.59 3.77
CA LYS A 10 -10.79 -3.30 4.29
C LYS A 10 -11.19 -1.81 4.21
N TYR A 11 -10.20 -0.92 4.12
CA TYR A 11 -10.39 0.53 3.95
C TYR A 11 -10.24 0.98 2.49
N ALA A 12 -9.81 0.09 1.59
CA ALA A 12 -9.60 0.41 0.18
C ALA A 12 -10.91 0.74 -0.54
N PRO A 13 -11.04 1.88 -1.25
CA PRO A 13 -12.18 2.08 -2.13
C PRO A 13 -12.21 1.07 -3.28
N ASP A 14 -13.41 0.75 -3.78
CA ASP A 14 -13.63 -0.35 -4.72
C ASP A 14 -12.83 -0.22 -6.02
N ASN A 15 -12.69 1.00 -6.54
CA ASN A 15 -11.88 1.26 -7.73
C ASN A 15 -10.41 0.88 -7.55
N THR A 16 -9.91 0.98 -6.33
CA THR A 16 -8.53 0.64 -5.97
C THR A 16 -8.42 -0.86 -5.75
N LEU A 17 -9.34 -1.44 -4.99
CA LEU A 17 -9.37 -2.89 -4.73
C LEU A 17 -9.44 -3.70 -6.03
N THR A 18 -10.27 -3.27 -6.98
CA THR A 18 -10.39 -3.90 -8.30
C THR A 18 -9.16 -3.69 -9.19
N ALA A 19 -8.46 -2.56 -9.05
CA ALA A 19 -7.23 -2.27 -9.78
C ALA A 19 -6.03 -3.12 -9.30
N LEU A 20 -5.99 -3.52 -8.02
CA LEU A 20 -4.91 -4.34 -7.45
C LEU A 20 -4.71 -5.67 -8.20
N ARG A 21 -5.73 -6.19 -8.88
CA ARG A 21 -5.61 -7.35 -9.77
C ARG A 21 -4.40 -7.25 -10.71
N LYS A 22 -4.14 -6.08 -11.29
CA LYS A 22 -3.01 -5.88 -12.22
C LYS A 22 -1.68 -5.77 -11.47
N GLU A 23 -1.72 -5.27 -10.25
CA GLU A 23 -0.54 -5.04 -9.41
C GLU A 23 0.06 -6.37 -8.91
N PHE A 24 -0.74 -7.44 -8.78
CA PHE A 24 -0.19 -8.78 -8.50
C PHE A 24 0.75 -9.27 -9.61
N GLY A 25 0.40 -9.05 -10.88
CA GLY A 25 1.31 -9.37 -11.99
C GLY A 25 2.62 -8.56 -11.93
N MET A 26 2.53 -7.30 -11.52
CA MET A 26 3.71 -6.45 -11.31
C MET A 26 4.57 -6.94 -10.14
N TYR A 27 3.94 -7.35 -9.03
CA TYR A 27 4.64 -7.92 -7.88
C TYR A 27 5.40 -9.18 -8.28
N ASP A 28 4.72 -10.11 -8.94
CA ASP A 28 5.34 -11.36 -9.39
C ASP A 28 6.50 -11.10 -10.36
N TYR A 29 6.33 -10.14 -11.29
CA TYR A 29 7.41 -9.70 -12.16
C TYR A 29 8.61 -9.16 -11.35
N CYS A 30 8.38 -8.29 -10.37
CA CYS A 30 9.47 -7.74 -9.56
C CYS A 30 10.15 -8.79 -8.69
N LEU A 31 9.43 -9.77 -8.13
CA LEU A 31 10.02 -10.86 -7.36
C LEU A 31 11.00 -11.71 -8.19
N ASN A 32 10.71 -11.92 -9.47
CA ASN A 32 11.48 -12.84 -10.31
C ASN A 32 12.49 -12.15 -11.24
N VAL A 33 12.17 -10.95 -11.74
CA VAL A 33 12.89 -10.30 -12.85
C VAL A 33 13.51 -8.96 -12.43
N ASN A 34 12.86 -8.21 -11.55
CA ASN A 34 13.35 -6.90 -11.10
C ASN A 34 13.34 -6.79 -9.56
N PRO A 35 14.18 -7.57 -8.86
CA PRO A 35 14.16 -7.68 -7.39
C PRO A 35 14.68 -6.44 -6.67
N ASN A 36 15.34 -5.52 -7.39
CA ASN A 36 15.91 -4.29 -6.84
C ASN A 36 15.03 -3.06 -7.11
N ASN A 37 13.72 -3.27 -7.30
CA ASN A 37 12.78 -2.18 -7.54
C ASN A 37 12.59 -1.37 -6.25
N ARG A 38 13.28 -0.22 -6.18
CA ARG A 38 13.25 0.70 -5.03
C ARG A 38 11.86 1.21 -4.65
N ALA A 39 10.89 1.17 -5.55
CA ALA A 39 9.53 1.59 -5.25
C ALA A 39 8.70 0.51 -4.55
N MET A 40 9.18 -0.74 -4.56
CA MET A 40 8.49 -1.92 -4.02
C MET A 40 9.36 -2.70 -3.03
N GLN A 41 10.60 -2.26 -2.78
CA GLN A 41 11.61 -3.03 -2.04
C GLN A 41 11.10 -3.61 -0.71
N PRO A 42 10.40 -2.86 0.17
CA PRO A 42 9.88 -3.41 1.41
C PRO A 42 8.91 -4.58 1.24
N PHE A 43 8.13 -4.59 0.16
CA PHE A 43 7.29 -5.75 -0.18
C PHE A 43 8.16 -6.90 -0.67
N LEU A 44 9.09 -6.62 -1.59
CA LEU A 44 9.99 -7.62 -2.17
C LEU A 44 10.85 -8.31 -1.11
N ASP A 45 11.25 -7.59 -0.06
CA ASP A 45 12.02 -8.11 1.07
C ASP A 45 11.21 -9.13 1.89
N LEU A 46 9.87 -9.04 1.89
CA LEU A 46 8.96 -10.04 2.49
C LEU A 46 8.67 -11.23 1.55
N GLY A 47 9.10 -11.12 0.28
CA GLY A 47 9.18 -12.20 -0.68
C GLY A 47 7.85 -12.88 -1.04
N ARG A 48 7.97 -14.11 -1.52
CA ARG A 48 6.84 -14.92 -2.02
C ARG A 48 5.80 -15.20 -0.94
N ASN A 49 6.21 -15.31 0.32
CA ASN A 49 5.29 -15.52 1.44
C ASN A 49 4.27 -14.39 1.53
N TYR A 50 4.74 -13.13 1.49
CA TYR A 50 3.86 -11.96 1.54
C TYR A 50 3.00 -11.80 0.28
N PHE A 51 3.52 -12.16 -0.89
CA PHE A 51 2.71 -12.22 -2.12
C PHE A 51 1.49 -13.13 -1.95
N ASN A 52 1.71 -14.35 -1.44
CA ASN A 52 0.64 -15.35 -1.24
C ASN A 52 -0.37 -14.86 -0.19
N LEU A 53 0.13 -14.35 0.96
CA LEU A 53 -0.68 -13.73 2.01
C LEU A 53 -1.58 -12.65 1.44
N LEU A 54 -0.99 -11.67 0.74
CA LEU A 54 -1.71 -10.54 0.21
C LEU A 54 -2.79 -10.96 -0.79
N LEU A 55 -2.49 -11.90 -1.69
CA LEU A 55 -3.47 -12.38 -2.66
C LEU A 55 -4.66 -13.04 -1.96
N SER A 56 -4.40 -13.85 -0.93
CA SER A 56 -5.46 -14.51 -0.15
C SER A 56 -6.39 -13.50 0.54
N PHE A 57 -5.81 -12.50 1.22
CA PHE A 57 -6.59 -11.44 1.87
C PHE A 57 -7.33 -10.55 0.86
N TRP A 58 -6.73 -10.26 -0.29
CA TRP A 58 -7.40 -9.53 -1.37
C TRP A 58 -8.62 -10.30 -1.91
N ILE A 59 -8.50 -11.62 -2.13
CA ILE A 59 -9.64 -12.44 -2.58
C ILE A 59 -10.74 -12.45 -1.53
N LYS A 60 -10.40 -12.56 -0.24
CA LYS A 60 -11.37 -12.51 0.86
C LYS A 60 -12.13 -11.19 0.83
N GLU A 61 -11.45 -10.07 0.66
CA GLU A 61 -12.06 -8.74 0.62
C GLU A 61 -12.87 -8.51 -0.67
N MET A 62 -12.40 -8.98 -1.82
CA MET A 62 -13.18 -8.92 -3.06
C MET A 62 -14.50 -9.69 -2.94
N LYS A 63 -14.45 -10.90 -2.38
CA LYS A 63 -15.65 -11.73 -2.16
C LYS A 63 -16.60 -11.12 -1.15
N SER A 64 -16.10 -10.57 -0.03
CA SER A 64 -16.96 -9.95 0.99
C SER A 64 -17.77 -8.78 0.45
N ARG A 65 -17.28 -8.12 -0.61
CA ARG A 65 -17.93 -7.01 -1.31
C ARG A 65 -18.64 -7.41 -2.61
N ASN A 66 -18.83 -8.71 -2.85
CA ASN A 66 -19.46 -9.24 -4.07
C ASN A 66 -18.77 -8.83 -5.39
N HIS A 67 -17.46 -8.59 -5.35
CA HIS A 67 -16.68 -8.33 -6.56
C HIS A 67 -16.22 -9.63 -7.23
N TYR A 68 -16.07 -9.56 -8.55
CA TYR A 68 -15.58 -10.68 -9.34
C TYR A 68 -14.09 -10.96 -9.07
N VAL A 69 -13.78 -12.23 -8.79
CA VAL A 69 -12.42 -12.78 -8.75
C VAL A 69 -12.30 -13.82 -9.84
N ASN A 70 -11.28 -13.71 -10.70
CA ASN A 70 -11.10 -14.67 -11.79
C ASN A 70 -10.61 -16.03 -11.28
N SER A 71 -10.82 -17.06 -12.10
CA SER A 71 -10.44 -18.44 -11.78
C SER A 71 -8.94 -18.60 -11.55
N PHE A 72 -8.10 -17.84 -12.26
CA PHE A 72 -6.65 -17.89 -12.10
C PHE A 72 -6.21 -17.51 -10.68
N HIS A 73 -6.60 -16.32 -10.18
CA HIS A 73 -6.21 -15.88 -8.84
C HIS A 73 -6.81 -16.78 -7.76
N LEU A 74 -8.07 -17.23 -7.94
CA LEU A 74 -8.71 -18.14 -7.02
C LEU A 74 -7.98 -19.49 -6.93
N CYS A 75 -7.63 -20.07 -8.08
CA CYS A 75 -6.86 -21.31 -8.14
C CYS A 75 -5.48 -21.11 -7.51
N TYR A 76 -4.80 -20.00 -7.82
CA TYR A 76 -3.49 -19.70 -7.24
C TYR A 76 -3.58 -19.64 -5.71
N SER A 77 -4.53 -18.90 -5.13
CA SER A 77 -4.63 -18.74 -3.67
C SER A 77 -4.98 -20.02 -2.93
N ILE A 78 -5.70 -20.95 -3.58
CA ILE A 78 -6.05 -22.25 -2.97
C ILE A 78 -4.85 -23.20 -2.96
N ASN A 79 -3.95 -23.07 -3.93
CA ASN A 79 -2.79 -23.96 -4.10
C ASN A 79 -1.49 -23.42 -3.49
N ASN A 80 -1.55 -22.27 -2.81
CA ASN A 80 -0.37 -21.65 -2.23
C ASN A 80 -0.64 -21.25 -0.77
N ASP A 81 0.15 -21.83 0.13
CA ASP A 81 0.14 -21.46 1.54
C ASP A 81 1.03 -20.25 1.81
N PHE A 82 0.84 -19.69 3.00
CA PHE A 82 1.63 -18.61 3.55
C PHE A 82 1.62 -18.68 5.08
N VAL A 83 2.61 -18.04 5.69
CA VAL A 83 2.64 -17.74 7.11
C VAL A 83 2.22 -16.29 7.29
N ASP A 84 1.36 -16.03 8.28
CA ASP A 84 0.97 -14.69 8.65
C ASP A 84 2.19 -13.84 9.02
N VAL A 85 2.32 -12.70 8.38
CA VAL A 85 3.38 -11.72 8.61
C VAL A 85 2.79 -10.33 8.64
N THR A 86 3.27 -9.51 9.57
CA THR A 86 2.83 -8.12 9.72
C THR A 86 3.62 -7.20 8.82
N THR A 87 2.95 -6.23 8.22
CA THR A 87 3.61 -5.15 7.47
C THR A 87 4.23 -4.14 8.43
N ASP A 88 5.40 -3.61 8.09
CA ASP A 88 6.04 -2.52 8.83
C ASP A 88 5.10 -1.29 8.95
N GLU A 89 5.00 -0.72 10.14
CA GLU A 89 4.07 0.38 10.44
C GLU A 89 4.38 1.67 9.65
N TYR A 90 5.64 1.92 9.33
CA TYR A 90 6.04 3.08 8.53
C TYR A 90 5.71 2.86 7.05
N LEU A 91 5.75 1.62 6.56
CA LEU A 91 5.23 1.27 5.24
C LEU A 91 3.71 1.43 5.17
N LEU A 92 2.97 1.03 6.21
CA LEU A 92 1.53 1.28 6.31
C LEU A 92 1.23 2.78 6.25
N LEU A 93 1.96 3.59 7.03
CA LEU A 93 1.82 5.04 7.03
C LEU A 93 2.12 5.66 5.65
N GLU A 94 3.18 5.23 4.97
CA GLU A 94 3.50 5.71 3.60
C GLU A 94 2.36 5.44 2.63
N CYS A 95 1.80 4.22 2.66
CA CYS A 95 0.69 3.84 1.79
C CYS A 95 -0.56 4.70 2.06
N ILE A 96 -0.85 4.98 3.34
CA ILE A 96 -1.96 5.85 3.76
C ILE A 96 -1.76 7.28 3.25
N ILE A 97 -0.58 7.87 3.48
CA ILE A 97 -0.23 9.22 3.01
C ILE A 97 -0.43 9.32 1.49
N GLN A 98 0.07 8.32 0.75
CA GLN A 98 -0.04 8.32 -0.70
C GLN A 98 -1.51 8.33 -1.17
N TRP A 99 -2.39 7.64 -0.44
CA TRP A 99 -3.80 7.55 -0.78
C TRP A 99 -4.56 8.82 -0.43
N ASP A 100 -4.24 9.41 0.71
CA ASP A 100 -4.81 10.69 1.14
C ASP A 100 -4.44 11.81 0.16
N LEU A 101 -3.15 11.89 -0.23
CA LEU A 101 -2.68 12.84 -1.24
C LEU A 101 -3.31 12.63 -2.64
N LYS A 102 -3.76 11.40 -2.94
CA LYS A 102 -4.51 11.07 -4.16
C LYS A 102 -6.02 11.27 -4.01
N GLN A 103 -6.47 11.76 -2.85
CA GLN A 103 -7.87 12.04 -2.53
C GLN A 103 -8.76 10.80 -2.63
N PHE A 104 -8.21 9.62 -2.32
CA PHE A 104 -9.05 8.44 -2.12
C PHE A 104 -9.81 8.57 -0.82
N ILE A 105 -11.07 8.16 -0.80
CA ILE A 105 -11.89 8.16 0.42
C ILE A 105 -11.87 6.74 1.00
N PRO A 106 -11.65 6.57 2.32
CA PRO A 106 -11.76 5.28 2.98
C PRO A 106 -13.12 4.63 2.72
N TYR A 107 -13.10 3.33 2.42
CA TYR A 107 -14.31 2.57 2.17
C TYR A 107 -15.06 2.23 3.46
N ASN A 108 -16.38 2.41 3.43
CA ASN A 108 -17.32 1.94 4.45
C ASN A 108 -16.91 2.28 5.90
N THR A 109 -16.41 3.49 6.10
CA THR A 109 -16.04 3.99 7.43
C THR A 109 -16.21 5.50 7.50
N VAL A 110 -16.42 6.01 8.71
CA VAL A 110 -16.44 7.45 9.00
C VAL A 110 -15.05 7.99 9.32
N LYS A 111 -14.05 7.11 9.49
CA LYS A 111 -12.68 7.48 9.81
C LYS A 111 -12.00 8.12 8.60
N SER A 112 -11.25 9.19 8.86
CA SER A 112 -10.26 9.78 7.96
C SER A 112 -9.01 8.88 7.82
N TRP A 113 -8.17 9.17 6.82
CA TRP A 113 -6.88 8.49 6.68
C TRP A 113 -5.95 8.70 7.87
N PHE A 114 -5.95 9.90 8.46
CA PHE A 114 -5.22 10.18 9.70
C PHE A 114 -5.68 9.28 10.87
N GLU A 115 -6.98 9.11 11.05
CA GLU A 115 -7.53 8.22 12.08
C GLU A 115 -7.23 6.75 11.81
N ILE A 116 -7.15 6.34 10.53
CA ILE A 116 -6.72 4.99 10.14
C ILE A 116 -5.23 4.80 10.40
N ALA A 117 -4.38 5.79 10.10
CA ALA A 117 -2.96 5.75 10.39
C ALA A 117 -2.69 5.53 11.89
N ASN A 118 -3.46 6.22 12.75
CA ASN A 118 -3.37 6.07 14.21
C ASN A 118 -3.78 4.69 14.76
N LEU A 119 -4.32 3.79 13.92
CA LEU A 119 -4.52 2.39 14.30
C LEU A 119 -3.23 1.57 14.24
N PHE A 120 -2.22 2.07 13.53
CA PHE A 120 -0.98 1.35 13.24
C PHE A 120 0.25 2.06 13.82
N ILE A 121 0.23 3.39 13.87
CA ILE A 121 1.35 4.20 14.37
C ILE A 121 0.83 5.43 15.10
N THR A 122 1.37 5.73 16.29
CA THR A 122 0.96 6.89 17.08
C THR A 122 1.61 8.15 16.54
N ILE A 123 0.81 9.04 15.93
CA ILE A 123 1.25 10.33 15.39
C ILE A 123 0.19 11.41 15.61
N ASP A 124 0.63 12.64 15.88
CA ASP A 124 -0.27 13.78 15.93
C ASP A 124 -0.61 14.30 14.51
N LEU A 125 -1.63 15.16 14.43
CA LEU A 125 -2.11 15.69 13.15
C LEU A 125 -1.05 16.58 12.47
N ASP A 126 -0.25 17.31 13.23
CA ASP A 126 0.80 18.18 12.70
C ASP A 126 1.92 17.36 12.06
N GLN A 127 2.32 16.26 12.70
CA GLN A 127 3.27 15.28 12.16
C GLN A 127 2.74 14.62 10.89
N TYR A 128 1.49 14.17 10.91
CA TYR A 128 0.86 13.58 9.74
C TYR A 128 0.86 14.55 8.55
N ASN A 129 0.43 15.79 8.77
CA ASN A 129 0.42 16.84 7.74
C ASN A 129 1.84 17.17 7.25
N PHE A 130 2.82 17.20 8.15
CA PHE A 130 4.23 17.38 7.80
C PHE A 130 4.74 16.27 6.87
N PHE A 131 4.42 15.00 7.16
CA PHE A 131 4.79 13.88 6.29
C PHE A 131 4.07 13.93 4.94
N CYS A 132 2.80 14.33 4.91
CA CYS A 132 2.05 14.54 3.67
C CYS A 132 2.71 15.59 2.76
N GLU A 133 3.08 16.75 3.30
CA GLU A 133 3.74 17.79 2.50
C GLU A 133 5.15 17.37 2.06
N TYR A 134 5.96 16.78 2.96
CA TYR A 134 7.25 16.20 2.59
C TYR A 134 7.12 15.22 1.42
N TYR A 135 6.16 14.29 1.50
CA TYR A 135 5.96 13.27 0.47
C TYR A 135 5.57 13.90 -0.87
N LYS A 136 4.64 14.85 -0.83
CA LYS A 136 4.14 15.56 -2.01
C LYS A 136 5.24 16.36 -2.71
N GLU A 137 6.07 17.08 -1.97
CA GLU A 137 7.17 17.88 -2.52
C GLU A 137 8.26 17.01 -3.16
N ASN A 138 8.64 15.91 -2.49
CA ASN A 138 9.80 15.11 -2.89
C ASN A 138 9.45 14.01 -3.89
N TYR A 139 8.25 13.43 -3.81
CA TYR A 139 7.90 12.20 -4.54
C TYR A 139 6.67 12.31 -5.42
N MET A 140 6.02 13.47 -5.48
CA MET A 140 4.92 13.72 -6.40
C MET A 140 5.21 14.85 -7.38
N GLY A 141 4.53 14.83 -8.51
CA GLY A 141 4.54 15.89 -9.50
C GLY A 141 3.21 15.95 -10.24
N ILE A 142 2.84 17.13 -10.70
CA ILE A 142 1.68 17.32 -11.56
C ILE A 142 2.06 16.81 -12.96
N ASN A 143 1.24 15.94 -13.53
CA ASN A 143 1.41 15.53 -14.93
C ASN A 143 0.75 16.53 -15.89
N ASP A 144 0.93 16.33 -17.19
CA ASP A 144 0.35 17.20 -18.25
C ASP A 144 -1.19 17.32 -18.20
N LYS A 145 -1.87 16.47 -17.41
CA LYS A 145 -3.32 16.48 -17.20
C LYS A 145 -3.73 17.09 -15.86
N GLY A 146 -2.84 17.78 -15.15
CA GLY A 146 -3.14 18.42 -13.87
C GLY A 146 -3.29 17.45 -12.68
N LYS A 147 -2.95 16.17 -12.85
CA LYS A 147 -3.10 15.15 -11.79
C LYS A 147 -1.77 14.86 -11.11
N LEU A 148 -1.78 14.78 -9.78
CA LEU A 148 -0.62 14.33 -9.02
C LEU A 148 -0.27 12.88 -9.38
N LYS A 149 0.98 12.67 -9.77
CA LYS A 149 1.56 11.37 -10.09
C LYS A 149 2.85 11.16 -9.27
N PRO A 150 3.11 9.93 -8.82
CA PRO A 150 4.40 9.60 -8.23
C PRO A 150 5.53 9.84 -9.24
N LYS A 151 6.63 10.43 -8.76
CA LYS A 151 7.93 10.51 -9.45
C LYS A 151 8.74 9.22 -9.16
N GLN A 152 10.05 9.25 -9.39
CA GLN A 152 10.97 8.20 -9.01
C GLN A 152 11.02 8.07 -7.47
N LEU A 153 10.19 7.17 -6.94
CA LEU A 153 10.09 6.92 -5.50
C LEU A 153 11.12 5.88 -5.07
N ASP A 154 11.92 6.28 -4.09
CA ASP A 154 12.77 5.42 -3.29
C ASP A 154 12.10 5.24 -1.91
N ILE A 155 11.35 4.14 -1.75
CA ILE A 155 10.47 3.97 -0.58
C ILE A 155 11.25 3.76 0.71
N ILE A 156 12.46 3.20 0.62
CA ILE A 156 13.36 3.02 1.76
C ILE A 156 13.69 4.40 2.35
N LYS A 157 14.03 5.38 1.50
CA LYS A 157 14.31 6.75 1.95
C LYS A 157 13.11 7.41 2.62
N VAL A 158 11.89 7.15 2.12
CA VAL A 158 10.67 7.68 2.74
C VAL A 158 10.46 7.07 4.12
N ILE A 159 10.56 5.75 4.22
CA ILE A 159 10.40 5.03 5.50
C ILE A 159 11.46 5.49 6.50
N ASP A 160 12.73 5.57 6.09
CA ASP A 160 13.82 6.04 6.94
C ASP A 160 13.60 7.48 7.40
N PHE A 161 13.13 8.36 6.52
CA PHE A 161 12.80 9.74 6.88
C PHE A 161 11.69 9.80 7.93
N ILE A 162 10.57 9.10 7.71
CA ILE A 162 9.44 9.06 8.65
C ILE A 162 9.91 8.51 9.99
N LYS A 163 10.60 7.37 9.98
CA LYS A 163 11.11 6.70 11.18
C LYS A 163 12.02 7.60 12.02
N ASN A 164 12.94 8.31 11.38
CA ASN A 164 13.84 9.24 12.07
C ASN A 164 13.11 10.45 12.66
N ASN A 165 12.02 10.93 12.05
CA ASN A 165 11.27 12.08 12.56
C ASN A 165 10.24 11.70 13.63
N ILE A 166 9.88 10.43 13.74
CA ILE A 166 9.04 9.90 14.82
C ILE A 166 9.89 9.54 16.05
N ASN A 167 11.05 8.90 15.85
CA ASN A 167 11.85 8.36 16.95
C ASN A 167 12.84 9.37 17.59
N ASN A 168 13.09 10.52 16.98
CA ASN A 168 13.99 11.56 17.53
C ASN A 168 13.25 12.64 18.37
N LYS A 169 12.16 12.26 19.03
CA LYS A 169 11.48 13.05 20.06
C LYS A 169 11.56 12.31 21.39
#